data_AF-A0A947X2M0-F1
#
_entry.id   AF-A0A947X2M0-F1
#
_cell.length_a   1.000
_cell.length_b   1.000
_cell.length_c   1.000
_cell.angle_alpha   90.00
_cell.angle_beta   90.00
_cell.angle_gamma   90.00
#
_symmetry.space_group_name_H-M   'P 1'
#
loop_
_entity.id
_entity.type
_entity.pdbx_description
1 polymer ?
#
loop_
_entity_poly.entity_id
_entity_poly.type
_entity_poly.pdbx_seq_one_letter_code
_entity_poly.pdbx_strand_id
1 'polypeptide(L)' 'VDACDIRAGAALVLAGLRADGYTIVANAGHIDRGYQNFVPNLAALGADVRRESVSD' A
#
# COMPACT_ATOMS: atom_id res chain seq x y z
N VAL A 1 -5.37 -8.68 -1.87
CA VAL A 1 -4.10 -9.40 -1.61
C VAL A 1 -3.60 -9.03 -0.22
N ASP A 2 -2.85 -9.89 0.46
CA ASP A 2 -2.40 -9.68 1.84
C ASP A 2 -0.90 -9.43 1.92
N ALA A 3 -0.49 -8.44 2.72
CA ALA A 3 0.91 -8.21 3.05
C ALA A 3 1.36 -9.15 4.17
N CYS A 4 2.32 -10.04 3.90
CA CYS A 4 2.89 -10.95 4.92
C CYS A 4 4.02 -10.30 5.73
N ASP A 5 4.70 -9.30 5.17
CA ASP A 5 5.82 -8.59 5.79
C ASP A 5 5.99 -7.18 5.19
N ILE A 6 6.97 -6.44 5.73
CA ILE A 6 7.26 -5.05 5.34
C ILE A 6 7.49 -4.91 3.84
N ARG A 7 8.37 -5.74 3.27
CA ARG A 7 8.82 -5.61 1.87
C ARG A 7 7.79 -6.21 0.93
N ALA A 8 7.17 -7.33 1.30
CA ALA A 8 6.06 -7.90 0.53
C ALA A 8 4.90 -6.90 0.41
N GLY A 9 4.53 -6.21 1.49
CA GLY A 9 3.49 -5.19 1.46
C GLY A 9 3.83 -4.04 0.50
N ALA A 10 5.04 -3.49 0.58
CA ALA A 10 5.48 -2.43 -0.33
C ALA A 10 5.50 -2.89 -1.79
N ALA A 11 5.98 -4.12 -2.07
CA ALA A 11 6.00 -4.69 -3.40
C ALA A 11 4.59 -4.87 -3.99
N LEU A 12 3.62 -5.31 -3.19
CA LEU A 12 2.22 -5.46 -3.62
C LEU A 12 1.58 -4.12 -3.98
N VAL A 13 1.87 -3.05 -3.22
CA VAL A 13 1.38 -1.70 -3.56
C VAL A 13 1.93 -1.25 -4.92
N LEU A 14 3.24 -1.41 -5.14
CA LEU A 14 3.85 -1.04 -6.42
C LEU A 14 3.31 -1.87 -7.59
N ALA A 15 3.08 -3.16 -7.38
CA ALA A 15 2.43 -4.01 -8.39
C ALA A 15 1.00 -3.53 -8.67
N GLY A 16 0.24 -3.17 -7.63
CA GLY A 16 -1.12 -2.63 -7.75
C GLY A 16 -1.19 -1.33 -8.54
N LEU A 17 -0.20 -0.43 -8.38
CA LEU A 17 -0.11 0.81 -9.15
C LEU A 17 0.06 0.60 -10.66
N ARG A 18 0.56 -0.57 -11.08
CA ARG A 18 0.72 -0.92 -12.50
C ARG A 18 -0.40 -1.81 -13.02
N ALA A 19 -1.15 -2.46 -12.14
CA ALA A 19 -2.24 -3.35 -12.51
C ALA A 19 -3.44 -2.57 -13.06
N ASP A 20 -4.25 -3.23 -13.89
CA ASP A 20 -5.51 -2.67 -14.35
C ASP A 20 -6.57 -2.77 -13.24
N GLY A 21 -7.35 -1.70 -13.06
CA GLY A 21 -8.42 -1.63 -12.06
C GLY A 21 -7.93 -1.25 -10.66
N TYR A 22 -8.59 -1.78 -9.62
CA TYR A 22 -8.28 -1.47 -8.22
C TYR A 22 -7.62 -2.65 -7.51
N THR A 23 -6.53 -2.38 -6.79
CA THR A 23 -5.88 -3.36 -5.92
C THR A 23 -6.09 -2.97 -4.46
N ILE A 24 -6.64 -3.90 -3.68
CA ILE A 24 -6.75 -3.76 -2.23
C ILE A 24 -5.67 -4.61 -1.56
N VAL A 25 -4.75 -3.94 -0.85
CA VAL A 25 -3.70 -4.58 -0.05
C VAL A 25 -4.11 -4.55 1.42
N ALA A 26 -4.49 -5.71 1.95
CA ALA A 26 -4.83 -5.90 3.36
C ALA A 26 -3.57 -6.14 4.20
N ASN A 27 -3.70 -5.99 5.52
CA ASN A 27 -2.57 -6.09 6.48
C ASN A 27 -1.40 -5.14 6.17
N ALA A 28 -1.67 -4.02 5.49
CA ALA A 28 -0.66 -3.04 5.08
C ALA A 28 0.06 -2.33 6.25
N GLY A 29 -0.35 -2.59 7.51
CA GLY A 29 0.35 -2.15 8.72
C GLY A 29 1.80 -2.66 8.81
N HIS A 30 2.13 -3.76 8.15
CA HIS A 30 3.52 -4.22 8.05
C HIS A 30 4.43 -3.20 7.37
N ILE A 31 3.93 -2.44 6.39
CA ILE A 31 4.71 -1.45 5.63
C ILE A 31 5.21 -0.33 6.55
N ASP A 32 4.38 0.08 7.50
CA ASP A 32 4.63 1.21 8.41
C ASP A 32 5.83 0.95 9.34
N ARG A 33 6.22 -0.32 9.53
CA ARG A 33 7.40 -0.71 10.32
C ARG A 33 8.74 -0.44 9.64
N GLY A 34 8.75 -0.18 8.33
CA GLY A 34 9.98 0.06 7.57
C GLY A 34 9.94 1.26 6.63
N TYR A 35 8.75 1.85 6.42
CA TYR A 35 8.58 3.01 5.57
C TYR A 35 7.76 4.08 6.29
N GLN A 36 8.43 5.19 6.61
CA GLN A 36 7.74 6.35 7.14
C GLN A 36 6.92 7.04 6.04
N ASN A 37 5.66 7.37 6.34
CA ASN A 37 4.76 8.09 5.45
C ASN A 37 4.64 7.47 4.05
N PHE A 38 4.66 6.13 3.95
CA PHE A 38 4.71 5.42 2.66
C PHE A 38 3.62 5.87 1.68
N VAL A 39 2.35 5.83 2.09
CA VAL A 39 1.21 6.23 1.25
C VAL A 39 1.25 7.73 0.92
N PRO A 40 1.40 8.66 1.89
CA PRO A 40 1.54 10.09 1.59
C PRO A 40 2.67 10.42 0.60
N ASN A 41 3.83 9.77 0.74
CA ASN A 41 4.97 10.01 -0.13
C ASN A 41 4.69 9.55 -1.58
N LEU A 42 4.05 8.39 -1.76
CA LEU A 42 3.64 7.92 -3.09
C LEU A 42 2.59 8.85 -3.72
N ALA A 43 1.60 9.28 -2.94
CA ALA A 43 0.59 10.22 -3.41
C ALA A 43 1.21 11.58 -3.82
N ALA A 44 2.19 12.07 -3.07
CA ALA A 44 2.94 13.30 -3.40
C ALA A 44 3.73 13.18 -4.72
N LEU A 45 4.11 11.96 -5.11
CA LEU A 45 4.74 11.66 -6.40
C LEU A 45 3.72 11.44 -7.53
N GLY A 46 2.41 11.56 -7.25
CA GLY A 46 1.33 11.43 -8.23
C GLY A 46 0.71 10.03 -8.33
N ALA A 47 1.02 9.11 -7.41
CA ALA A 47 0.37 7.81 -7.38
C ALA A 47 -1.08 7.91 -6.87
N ASP A 48 -2.02 7.25 -7.55
CA ASP A 48 -3.39 7.08 -7.05
C ASP A 48 -3.42 5.95 -6.01
N VAL A 49 -3.15 6.32 -4.75
CA VAL A 49 -3.11 5.40 -3.61
C VAL A 49 -3.64 6.08 -2.36
N ARG A 50 -4.43 5.34 -1.57
CA ARG A 50 -4.98 5.81 -0.31
C ARG A 50 -4.96 4.72 0.75
N ARG A 51 -4.87 5.15 2.01
CA ARG A 51 -5.02 4.26 3.17
C ARG A 51 -6.48 4.33 3.61
N GLU A 52 -7.15 3.18 3.66
CA GLU A 52 -8.50 3.09 4.20
C GLU A 52 -8.48 2.27 5.48
N SER A 53 -9.14 2.80 6.51
CA SER A 53 -9.54 2.03 7.68
C SER A 53 -10.80 1.26 7.33
N VAL A 54 -10.78 -0.06 7.54
CA VAL A 54 -12.00 -0.86 7.49
C VAL A 54 -12.77 -0.56 8.77
N SER A 55 -13.90 0.14 8.63
CA SER A 55 -14.92 0.20 9.68
C SER A 55 -15.79 -1.05 9.56
N ASP A 56 -16.04 -1.72 10.68
CA ASP A 56 -17.04 -2.79 10.77
C ASP A 56 -18.46 -2.26 10.50
#